data_AF-A0A9C8AAR7-F1
#
_entry.id   AF-A0A9C8AAR7-F1
#
_cell.length_a   1.000
_cell.length_b   1.000
_cell.length_c   1.000
_cell.angle_alpha   90.00
_cell.angle_beta   90.00
_cell.angle_gamma   90.00
#
_symmetry.space_group_name_H-M   'P 1'
#
loop_
_entity.id
_entity.type
_entity.pdbx_description
1 polymer ?
#
loop_
_entity_poly.entity_id
_entity_poly.type
_entity_poly.pdbx_seq_one_letter_code
_entity_poly.pdbx_strand_id
1 'polypeptide(L)'
;MSADQTSQLLSNWKNSLHQHSYRVTQPRLQVMEIVAATRIPLTPQDIYHKSLNLESPPGIASVYRTLEMLDVLGLIQQIHQPGGCHGI
;
A
#
# COMPACT_ATOMS: atom_id res chain seq x y z
N MET A 1 2.79 -7.07 -20.65
CA MET A 1 3.31 -5.77 -20.15
C MET A 1 3.71 -5.97 -18.69
N SER A 2 4.95 -5.61 -18.36
CA SER A 2 5.92 -6.46 -17.64
C SER A 2 5.66 -6.69 -16.14
N ALA A 3 5.52 -7.97 -15.75
CA ALA A 3 5.55 -8.46 -14.36
C ALA A 3 6.84 -8.05 -13.61
N ASP A 4 7.90 -7.76 -14.36
CA ASP A 4 9.19 -7.26 -13.86
C ASP A 4 9.07 -6.00 -12.99
N GLN A 5 8.20 -5.05 -13.36
CA GLN A 5 8.13 -3.75 -12.68
C GLN A 5 7.56 -3.85 -11.26
N THR A 6 6.52 -4.68 -11.05
CA THR A 6 5.94 -4.91 -9.72
C THR A 6 6.93 -5.59 -8.80
N SER A 7 7.68 -6.58 -9.31
CA SER A 7 8.74 -7.26 -8.56
C SER A 7 9.87 -6.31 -8.16
N GLN A 8 10.27 -5.40 -9.05
CA GLN A 8 11.27 -4.36 -8.75
C GLN A 8 10.77 -3.36 -7.72
N LEU A 9 9.52 -2.91 -7.80
CA LEU A 9 8.92 -1.98 -6.82
C LEU A 9 8.86 -2.60 -5.43
N LEU A 10 8.37 -3.85 -5.34
CA LEU A 10 8.32 -4.61 -4.08
C LEU A 10 9.72 -4.82 -3.49
N SER A 11 10.72 -5.07 -4.33
CA SER A 11 12.11 -5.23 -3.88
C SER A 11 12.68 -3.94 -3.30
N ASN A 12 12.41 -2.79 -3.96
CA ASN A 12 12.80 -1.48 -3.44
C ASN A 12 12.12 -1.18 -2.10
N TRP A 13 10.81 -1.42 -1.99
CA TRP A 13 10.08 -1.21 -0.74
C TRP A 13 10.62 -2.09 0.38
N LYS A 14 10.76 -3.40 0.14
CA LYS A 14 11.37 -4.32 1.12
C LYS A 14 12.74 -3.85 1.59
N ASN A 15 13.57 -3.35 0.68
CA ASN A 15 14.88 -2.81 1.02
C ASN A 15 14.76 -1.57 1.92
N SER A 16 13.91 -0.60 1.57
CA SER A 16 13.65 0.57 2.41
C SER A 16 13.10 0.20 3.80
N LEU A 17 12.20 -0.78 3.89
CA LEU A 17 11.71 -1.30 5.17
C LEU A 17 12.85 -1.90 6.00
N HIS A 18 13.72 -2.69 5.38
CA HIS A 18 14.90 -3.26 6.01
C HIS A 18 15.88 -2.19 6.50
N GLN A 19 16.16 -1.16 5.69
CA GLN A 19 17.03 -0.03 6.04
C GLN A 19 16.51 0.71 7.28
N HIS A 20 15.19 0.83 7.43
CA HIS A 20 14.56 1.45 8.59
C HIS A 20 14.27 0.48 9.75
N SER A 21 14.79 -0.76 9.71
CA SER A 21 14.56 -1.80 10.74
C SER A 21 13.08 -2.16 10.97
N TYR A 22 12.22 -1.94 9.98
CA TYR A 22 10.82 -2.38 10.06
C TYR A 22 10.66 -3.84 9.67
N ARG A 23 9.90 -4.60 10.46
CA ARG A 23 9.54 -5.98 10.14
C ARG A 23 8.51 -6.04 9.01
N VAL A 24 8.81 -6.81 7.96
CA VAL A 24 7.86 -7.14 6.89
C VAL A 24 7.03 -8.34 7.34
N THR A 25 5.84 -8.08 7.87
CA THR A 25 4.88 -9.13 8.24
C THR A 25 3.95 -9.45 7.05
N GLN A 26 3.34 -10.62 7.05
CA GLN A 26 2.39 -11.05 6.01
C GLN A 26 1.32 -9.99 5.66
N PRO A 27 0.61 -9.35 6.63
CA PRO A 27 -0.36 -8.30 6.31
C PRO A 27 0.25 -7.07 5.64
N ARG A 28 1.48 -6.69 5.99
CA ARG A 28 2.17 -5.56 5.36
C ARG A 28 2.56 -5.90 3.92
N LEU A 29 3.03 -7.13 3.70
CA LEU A 29 3.40 -7.61 2.38
C LEU A 29 2.18 -7.63 1.45
N GLN A 30 1.05 -8.13 1.92
CA GLN A 30 -0.20 -8.16 1.15
C GLN A 30 -0.67 -6.75 0.74
N VAL A 31 -0.63 -5.79 1.67
CA VAL A 31 -0.96 -4.40 1.36
C VAL A 31 0.01 -3.85 0.31
N MET A 32 1.31 -4.07 0.48
CA MET A 32 2.32 -3.65 -0.49
C MET A 32 2.08 -4.27 -1.88
N GLU A 33 1.75 -5.56 -1.96
CA GLU A 33 1.45 -6.21 -3.23
C GLU A 33 0.23 -5.62 -3.92
N ILE A 34 -0.84 -5.34 -3.17
CA ILE A 34 -2.04 -4.69 -3.70
C ILE A 34 -1.71 -3.31 -4.27
N VAL A 35 -0.92 -2.51 -3.53
CA VAL A 35 -0.53 -1.17 -3.96
C VAL A 35 0.44 -1.22 -5.15
N ALA A 36 1.39 -2.18 -5.17
CA ALA A 36 2.34 -2.33 -6.27
C ALA A 36 1.71 -2.93 -7.54
N ALA A 37 0.62 -3.69 -7.41
CA ALA A 37 -0.14 -4.24 -8.53
C ALA A 37 -1.05 -3.21 -9.21
N THR A 38 -1.45 -2.15 -8.48
CA THR A 38 -2.23 -1.05 -9.05
C THR A 38 -1.32 0.04 -9.60
N ARG A 39 -1.78 0.70 -10.68
CA ARG A 39 -1.15 1.94 -11.18
C ARG A 39 -2.01 3.18 -10.92
N ILE A 40 -3.22 2.98 -10.41
CA ILE A 40 -4.12 4.07 -10.02
C ILE A 40 -4.00 4.32 -8.51
N PRO A 41 -4.17 5.58 -8.06
CA PRO A 41 -4.31 5.86 -6.64
C PRO A 41 -5.50 5.09 -6.08
N LEU A 42 -5.27 4.35 -4.99
CA LEU A 42 -6.29 3.62 -4.28
C LEU A 42 -6.56 4.29 -2.94
N THR A 43 -7.82 4.30 -2.52
CA THR A 43 -8.14 4.68 -1.16
C THR A 43 -7.76 3.55 -0.20
N PRO A 44 -7.56 3.84 1.11
CA PRO A 44 -7.35 2.80 2.11
C PRO A 44 -8.48 1.75 2.13
N GLN A 45 -9.70 2.18 1.83
CA GLN A 45 -10.87 1.30 1.72
C GLN A 45 -10.75 0.37 0.50
N ASP A 46 -10.36 0.87 -0.67
CA ASP A 46 -10.15 0.02 -1.86
C ASP A 46 -9.10 -1.06 -1.60
N ILE A 47 -8.01 -0.70 -0.92
CA ILE A 47 -6.94 -1.64 -0.56
C ILE A 47 -7.48 -2.70 0.39
N TYR A 48 -8.25 -2.29 1.41
CA TYR A 48 -8.89 -3.23 2.32
C TYR A 48 -9.85 -4.17 1.57
N HIS A 49 -10.74 -3.64 0.72
CA HIS A 49 -11.68 -4.43 -0.08
C HIS A 49 -10.95 -5.43 -1.00
N LYS A 50 -9.85 -5.02 -1.64
CA LYS A 50 -9.01 -5.93 -2.42
C LYS A 50 -8.39 -7.01 -1.54
N SER A 51 -7.93 -6.64 -0.35
CA SER A 51 -7.31 -7.58 0.60
C SER A 51 -8.28 -8.63 1.15
N LEU A 52 -9.59 -8.35 1.17
CA LEU A 52 -10.62 -9.32 1.58
C LEU A 52 -10.67 -10.57 0.69
N ASN A 53 -10.13 -10.51 -0.52
CA ASN A 53 -10.04 -11.66 -1.42
C ASN A 53 -8.83 -12.59 -1.11
N LEU A 54 -8.01 -12.23 -0.13
CA LEU A 54 -6.86 -13.01 0.29
C LEU A 54 -7.26 -14.03 1.38
N GLU A 55 -6.51 -15.13 1.48
CA GLU A 55 -6.77 -16.19 2.46
C GLU A 55 -6.71 -15.70 3.92
N SER A 56 -5.90 -14.66 4.18
CA SER A 56 -5.81 -14.01 5.48
C SER A 56 -5.79 -12.49 5.29
N PRO A 57 -6.95 -11.82 5.31
CA PRO A 57 -7.02 -10.39 5.06
C PRO A 57 -6.51 -9.59 6.27
N PRO A 58 -5.68 -8.56 6.07
CA PRO A 58 -5.37 -7.60 7.12
C PRO A 58 -6.62 -6.85 7.57
N GLY A 59 -6.73 -6.56 8.88
CA GLY A 59 -7.75 -5.63 9.37
C GLY A 59 -7.56 -4.23 8.79
N ILE A 60 -8.65 -3.45 8.70
CA ILE A 60 -8.61 -2.08 8.17
C ILE A 60 -7.55 -1.21 8.88
N ALA A 61 -7.41 -1.35 10.20
CA ALA A 61 -6.36 -0.66 10.97
C ALA A 61 -4.95 -1.02 10.51
N SER A 62 -4.69 -2.29 10.16
CA SER A 62 -3.40 -2.73 9.61
C SER A 62 -3.13 -2.14 8.23
N VAL A 63 -4.17 -1.95 7.41
CA VAL A 63 -4.05 -1.26 6.12
C VAL A 63 -3.61 0.18 6.34
N TYR A 64 -4.31 0.94 7.18
CA TYR A 64 -3.93 2.31 7.53
C TYR A 64 -2.52 2.40 8.10
N ARG A 65 -2.14 1.53 9.04
CA ARG A 65 -0.78 1.51 9.60
C ARG A 65 0.29 1.20 8.58
N THR A 66 0.00 0.33 7.61
CA THR A 66 0.96 0.01 6.55
C THR A 66 1.11 1.18 5.60
N LEU A 67 0.00 1.84 5.23
CA LEU A 67 0.04 3.04 4.38
C LEU A 67 0.77 4.20 5.05
N GLU A 68 0.46 4.49 6.32
CA GLU A 68 1.18 5.49 7.13
C GLU A 68 2.68 5.22 7.15
N MET A 69 3.07 3.97 7.35
CA MET A 69 4.48 3.58 7.33
C MET A 69 5.13 3.75 5.94
N LEU A 70 4.43 3.40 4.86
CA LEU A 70 4.93 3.61 3.50
C LEU A 70 5.05 5.09 3.15
N ASP A 71 4.13 5.93 3.63
CA ASP A 71 4.13 7.39 3.45
C ASP A 71 5.30 8.05 4.20
N VAL A 72 5.52 7.65 5.47
CA VAL A 72 6.67 8.10 6.28
C VAL A 72 8.00 7.72 5.61
N LEU A 73 8.07 6.57 4.94
CA LEU A 73 9.25 6.14 4.19
C LEU A 73 9.36 6.80 2.81
N GLY A 74 8.39 7.62 2.40
CA GLY A 74 8.34 8.25 1.08
C GLY A 74 8.16 7.26 -0.09
N LEU A 75 7.66 6.06 0.19
CA LEU A 75 7.49 4.98 -0.80
C LEU A 75 6.17 5.09 -1.57
N ILE A 76 5.17 5.69 -0.94
CA ILE A 76 3.92 6.09 -1.59
C ILE A 76 3.79 7.60 -1.48
N GLN A 77 3.05 8.18 -2.42
CA GLN A 77 2.63 9.57 -2.34
C GLN A 77 1.14 9.60 -2.09
N GLN A 78 0.73 10.12 -0.94
CA GLN A 78 -0.68 10.31 -0.66
C GLN A 78 -1.19 11.45 -1.53
N ILE A 79 -1.84 11.11 -2.64
CA ILE A 79 -2.51 12.09 -3.49
C ILE A 79 -3.74 12.56 -2.72
N HIS A 80 -3.60 13.61 -1.91
CA HIS A 80 -4.75 14.39 -1.47
C HIS A 80 -5.32 15.04 -2.72
N GLN A 81 -6.28 14.38 -3.37
CA GLN A 81 -7.14 15.07 -4.31
C GLN A 81 -7.91 16.11 -3.47
N PRO A 82 -7.71 17.43 -3.67
CA PRO A 82 -8.57 18.42 -3.06
C PRO A 82 -9.90 18.39 -3.83
N GLY A 83 -10.65 17.29 -3.69
CA GLY A 83 -12.01 17.13 -4.19
C GLY A 83 -12.97 17.85 -3.25
N GLY A 84 -12.72 19.12 -3.00
CA GLY A 84 -13.68 20.02 -2.39
C GLY A 84 -14.83 20.21 -3.37
N CYS A 85 -15.89 19.43 -3.22
CA CYS A 85 -17.22 19.79 -3.71
C CYS A 85 -18.24 19.27 -2.72
N HIS A 86 -18.32 19.96 -1.58
CA HIS A 86 -19.61 20.18 -0.93
C HIS A 86 -20.44 21.07 -1.89
N GLY A 87 -21.25 20.43 -2.72
CA GLY A 87 -22.40 21.08 -3.34
C GLY A 87 -23.61 20.78 -2.47
N ILE A 88 -24.17 21.82 -1.87
CA ILE A 88 -25.46 21.82 -1.17
C ILE A 88 -26.63 21.50 -2.10
#